data_AF-E6YU59-F1
#
_entry.id   AF-E6YU59-F1
#
_cell.length_a   1.000
_cell.length_b   1.000
_cell.length_c   1.000
_cell.angle_alpha   90.00
_cell.angle_beta   90.00
_cell.angle_gamma   90.00
#
_symmetry.space_group_name_H-M   'P 1'
#
loop_
_entity.id
_entity.type
_entity.pdbx_description
1 polymer ?
#
loop_
_entity_poly.entity_id
_entity_poly.type
_entity_poly.pdbx_seq_one_letter_code
_entity_poly.pdbx_strand_id
1 'polypeptide(L)'
;MLHIVKFIILLSTLILFGCTNVDNLDQYDALYEKYVSTKYENSEHADKMQKASEYIYSRGYDDFFSRFHPVRHRHILMTLCGRYANLLQGDYNKEMAWANLPTHIHTLRYNYNWKENIFVLAQKTSNEPTNPMFQYAKKFLTSPNGMTPKTQIADLISTIDAAITMPSYGELIKKVPQFCTDIQRVYNIMESF
;
A
#
# COMPACT_ATOMS: atom_id res chain seq x y z
N MET A 1 -34.97 -3.36 -12.88
CA MET A 1 -34.70 -4.49 -11.95
C MET A 1 -33.21 -4.80 -11.79
N LEU A 2 -32.44 -4.97 -12.88
CA LEU A 2 -30.99 -5.29 -12.82
C LEU A 2 -30.13 -4.25 -12.07
N HIS A 3 -30.45 -2.96 -12.17
CA HIS A 3 -29.72 -1.88 -11.48
C HIS A 3 -30.02 -1.81 -9.97
N ILE A 4 -31.24 -2.17 -9.56
CA ILE A 4 -31.67 -2.16 -8.16
C ILE A 4 -30.97 -3.30 -7.40
N VAL A 5 -30.83 -4.48 -8.02
CA VAL A 5 -30.11 -5.62 -7.42
C VAL A 5 -28.61 -5.31 -7.24
N LYS A 6 -27.95 -4.68 -8.23
CA LYS A 6 -26.55 -4.23 -8.09
C LYS A 6 -26.38 -3.20 -6.98
N PHE A 7 -27.32 -2.26 -6.86
CA PHE A 7 -27.29 -1.22 -5.83
C PHE A 7 -27.48 -1.80 -4.43
N ILE A 8 -28.41 -2.74 -4.25
CA ILE A 8 -28.65 -3.40 -2.95
C ILE A 8 -27.43 -4.22 -2.52
N ILE A 9 -26.80 -4.98 -3.42
CA ILE A 9 -25.57 -5.75 -3.10
C ILE A 9 -24.41 -4.81 -2.74
N LEU A 10 -24.24 -3.68 -3.44
CA LEU A 10 -23.26 -2.66 -3.09
C LEU A 10 -23.54 -2.06 -1.70
N LEU A 11 -24.80 -1.79 -1.39
CA LEU A 11 -25.19 -1.17 -0.12
C LEU A 11 -25.01 -2.14 1.06
N SER A 12 -25.37 -3.42 0.89
CA SER A 12 -25.20 -4.45 1.94
C SER A 12 -23.72 -4.72 2.25
N THR A 13 -22.88 -4.75 1.21
CA THR A 13 -21.43 -4.89 1.38
C THR A 13 -20.84 -3.67 2.08
N LEU A 14 -21.22 -2.45 1.66
CA LEU A 14 -20.81 -1.20 2.33
C LEU A 14 -21.19 -1.13 3.82
N ILE A 15 -22.40 -1.59 4.20
CA ILE A 15 -22.87 -1.58 5.59
C ILE A 15 -22.11 -2.60 6.46
N LEU A 16 -21.87 -3.81 5.96
CA LEU A 16 -21.07 -4.83 6.67
C LEU A 16 -19.61 -4.41 6.85
N PHE A 17 -19.04 -3.76 5.84
CA PHE A 17 -17.68 -3.24 5.93
C PHE A 17 -17.61 -2.05 6.89
N GLY A 18 -18.59 -1.16 6.92
CA GLY A 18 -18.62 0.03 7.79
C GLY A 18 -18.38 -0.28 9.27
N CYS A 19 -18.98 -1.34 9.80
CA CYS A 19 -18.93 -1.71 11.23
C CYS A 19 -17.71 -2.55 11.66
N THR A 20 -16.89 -3.01 10.71
CA THR A 20 -15.70 -3.81 11.05
C THR A 20 -14.57 -2.88 11.50
N ASN A 21 -14.16 -2.96 12.77
CA ASN A 21 -12.99 -2.26 13.29
C ASN A 21 -11.70 -2.97 12.84
N VAL A 22 -10.72 -2.17 12.41
CA VAL A 22 -9.39 -2.64 11.99
C VAL A 22 -8.37 -1.65 12.55
N ASP A 23 -8.12 -1.74 13.84
CA ASP A 23 -7.27 -0.81 14.59
C ASP A 23 -5.85 -1.31 14.77
N ASN A 24 -5.58 -2.59 14.51
CA ASN A 24 -4.25 -3.20 14.63
C ASN A 24 -4.04 -4.30 13.57
N LEU A 25 -2.80 -4.82 13.50
CA LEU A 25 -2.45 -5.85 12.54
C LEU A 25 -3.13 -7.19 12.82
N ASP A 26 -3.33 -7.57 14.09
CA ASP A 26 -4.00 -8.84 14.43
C ASP A 26 -5.44 -8.88 13.90
N GLN A 27 -6.16 -7.76 13.99
CA GLN A 27 -7.51 -7.62 13.43
C GLN A 27 -7.50 -7.64 11.90
N TYR A 28 -6.53 -6.96 11.28
CA TYR A 28 -6.34 -7.04 9.83
C TYR A 28 -6.04 -8.47 9.38
N ASP A 29 -5.20 -9.18 10.12
CA ASP A 29 -4.78 -10.54 9.87
C ASP A 29 -5.93 -11.54 10.00
N ALA A 30 -6.79 -11.39 11.00
CA ALA A 30 -8.00 -12.20 11.12
C ALA A 30 -8.93 -12.05 9.90
N LEU A 31 -9.04 -10.83 9.36
CA LEU A 31 -9.82 -10.56 8.15
C LEU A 31 -9.13 -11.12 6.90
N TYR A 32 -7.80 -11.08 6.86
CA TYR A 32 -7.00 -11.70 5.81
C TYR A 32 -7.20 -13.21 5.76
N GLU A 33 -7.20 -13.91 6.89
CA GLU A 33 -7.44 -15.36 6.93
C GLU A 33 -8.84 -15.72 6.41
N LYS A 34 -9.86 -14.93 6.76
CA LYS A 34 -11.22 -15.10 6.22
C LYS A 34 -11.27 -14.85 4.70
N TYR A 35 -10.55 -13.85 4.22
CA TYR A 35 -10.45 -13.55 2.81
C TYR A 35 -9.78 -14.71 2.05
N VAL A 36 -8.67 -15.23 2.57
CA VAL A 36 -7.94 -16.35 1.97
C VAL A 36 -8.81 -17.59 1.86
N SER A 37 -9.50 -17.97 2.94
CA SER A 37 -10.35 -19.16 2.96
C SER A 37 -11.56 -19.09 2.01
N THR A 38 -11.95 -17.88 1.60
CA THR A 38 -13.03 -17.68 0.63
C THR A 38 -12.50 -17.60 -0.81
N LYS A 39 -11.28 -17.08 -0.99
CA LYS A 39 -10.74 -16.76 -2.31
C LYS A 39 -10.01 -17.93 -2.97
N TYR A 40 -9.28 -18.72 -2.19
CA TYR A 40 -8.40 -19.76 -2.71
C TYR A 40 -8.98 -21.13 -2.41
N GLU A 41 -8.78 -22.07 -3.33
CA GLU A 41 -9.16 -23.47 -3.15
C GLU A 41 -7.91 -24.34 -2.92
N ASN A 42 -8.05 -25.38 -2.10
CA ASN A 42 -7.01 -26.39 -1.88
C ASN A 42 -5.64 -25.77 -1.47
N SER A 43 -4.55 -26.16 -2.15
CA SER A 43 -3.19 -25.68 -1.88
C SER A 43 -2.83 -24.38 -2.60
N GLU A 44 -3.71 -23.81 -3.42
CA GLU A 44 -3.39 -22.69 -4.31
C GLU A 44 -2.80 -21.48 -3.55
N HIS A 45 -3.39 -21.17 -2.38
CA HIS A 45 -2.88 -20.09 -1.54
C HIS A 45 -1.45 -20.34 -1.08
N ALA A 46 -1.16 -21.56 -0.62
CA ALA A 46 0.17 -21.93 -0.13
C ALA A 46 1.22 -21.87 -1.25
N ASP A 47 0.90 -22.40 -2.43
CA ASP A 47 1.80 -22.40 -3.60
C ASP A 47 2.12 -20.96 -4.06
N LYS A 48 1.09 -20.10 -4.12
CA LYS A 48 1.27 -18.68 -4.45
C LYS A 48 2.03 -17.92 -3.38
N MET A 49 1.76 -18.19 -2.10
CA MET A 49 2.45 -17.58 -0.97
C MET A 49 3.95 -17.92 -1.00
N GLN A 50 4.29 -19.18 -1.27
CA GLN A 50 5.67 -19.62 -1.43
C GLN A 50 6.35 -18.88 -2.58
N LYS A 51 5.77 -18.91 -3.78
CA LYS A 51 6.32 -18.24 -4.97
C LYS A 51 6.51 -16.74 -4.77
N ALA A 52 5.54 -16.06 -4.14
CA ALA A 52 5.62 -14.63 -3.87
C ALA A 52 6.69 -14.30 -2.81
N SER A 53 6.87 -15.18 -1.81
CA SER A 53 7.88 -15.03 -0.77
C SER A 53 9.29 -15.21 -1.34
N GLU A 54 9.52 -16.27 -2.12
CA GLU A 54 10.78 -16.50 -2.85
C GLU A 54 11.13 -15.30 -3.73
N TYR A 55 10.14 -14.75 -4.45
CA TYR A 55 10.34 -13.57 -5.28
C TYR A 55 10.81 -12.36 -4.46
N ILE A 56 10.08 -11.97 -3.42
CA ILE A 56 10.33 -10.69 -2.73
C ILE A 56 11.55 -10.74 -1.81
N TYR A 57 11.81 -11.86 -1.13
CA TYR A 57 12.96 -11.98 -0.23
C TYR A 57 14.27 -12.14 -1.00
N SER A 58 14.27 -12.70 -2.22
CA SER A 58 15.45 -12.71 -3.08
C SER A 58 15.96 -11.31 -3.50
N ARG A 59 15.17 -10.25 -3.24
CA ARG A 59 15.49 -8.85 -3.55
C ARG A 59 16.09 -8.09 -2.35
N GLY A 60 16.19 -8.71 -1.17
CA GLY A 60 16.78 -8.10 0.03
C GLY A 60 15.87 -7.05 0.70
N TYR A 61 14.57 -7.34 0.78
CA TYR A 61 13.56 -6.48 1.41
C TYR A 61 13.15 -6.91 2.82
N ASP A 62 13.92 -7.79 3.46
CA ASP A 62 13.61 -8.41 4.75
C ASP A 62 13.21 -7.38 5.83
N ASP A 63 13.86 -6.22 5.83
CA ASP A 63 13.63 -5.15 6.82
C ASP A 63 13.12 -3.82 6.23
N PHE A 64 12.79 -3.75 4.93
CA PHE A 64 12.48 -2.46 4.27
C PHE A 64 11.20 -1.82 4.82
N PHE A 65 10.22 -2.64 5.21
CA PHE A 65 9.10 -2.27 6.05
C PHE A 65 8.98 -3.28 7.19
N SER A 66 9.87 -3.20 8.18
CA SER A 66 9.96 -4.18 9.29
C SER A 66 8.63 -4.46 10.01
N ARG A 67 7.67 -3.53 9.94
CA ARG A 67 6.33 -3.69 10.49
C ARG A 67 5.42 -4.63 9.68
N PHE A 68 5.69 -4.83 8.39
CA PHE A 68 4.77 -5.51 7.48
C PHE A 68 5.42 -6.69 6.76
N HIS A 69 4.81 -7.87 6.86
CA HIS A 69 5.18 -9.00 6.03
C HIS A 69 4.84 -8.71 4.55
N PRO A 70 5.82 -8.68 3.61
CA PRO A 70 5.61 -8.21 2.24
C PRO A 70 4.51 -8.90 1.45
N VAL A 71 4.32 -10.21 1.64
CA VAL A 71 3.30 -11.00 0.93
C VAL A 71 1.93 -10.96 1.62
N ARG A 72 1.88 -11.25 2.92
CA ARG A 72 0.64 -11.23 3.73
C ARG A 72 -0.01 -9.84 3.76
N HIS A 73 0.78 -8.79 3.98
CA HIS A 73 0.29 -7.40 4.08
C HIS A 73 0.38 -6.64 2.74
N ARG A 74 0.43 -7.35 1.61
CA ARG A 74 0.57 -6.74 0.27
C ARG A 74 -0.47 -5.66 -0.03
N HIS A 75 -1.73 -5.78 0.42
CA HIS A 75 -2.75 -4.75 0.18
C HIS A 75 -2.48 -3.46 0.96
N ILE A 76 -1.93 -3.56 2.17
CA ILE A 76 -1.44 -2.41 2.94
C ILE A 76 -0.29 -1.74 2.18
N LEU A 77 0.70 -2.51 1.77
CA LEU A 77 1.89 -2.00 1.07
C LEU A 77 1.55 -1.39 -0.29
N MET A 78 0.65 -2.00 -1.06
CA MET A 78 0.10 -1.44 -2.30
C MET A 78 -0.63 -0.12 -2.05
N THR A 79 -1.39 0.00 -0.96
CA THR A 79 -2.05 1.25 -0.58
C THR A 79 -1.04 2.34 -0.22
N LEU A 80 0.02 2.00 0.52
CA LEU A 80 1.11 2.91 0.85
C LEU A 80 1.86 3.37 -0.41
N CYS A 81 2.18 2.45 -1.32
CA CYS A 81 2.79 2.77 -2.61
C CYS A 81 1.91 3.67 -3.47
N GLY A 82 0.60 3.42 -3.50
CA GLY A 82 -0.35 4.25 -4.24
C GLY A 82 -0.40 5.70 -3.77
N ARG A 83 -0.14 5.96 -2.48
CA ARG A 83 -0.08 7.34 -1.95
C ARG A 83 1.10 8.14 -2.49
N TYR A 84 2.17 7.50 -2.95
CA TYR A 84 3.25 8.22 -3.61
C TYR A 84 2.85 8.76 -4.98
N ALA A 85 1.88 8.15 -5.67
CA ALA A 85 1.28 8.77 -6.86
C ALA A 85 0.53 10.06 -6.48
N ASN A 86 -0.34 10.00 -5.46
CA ASN A 86 -1.07 11.18 -4.95
C ASN A 86 -0.09 12.31 -4.57
N LEU A 87 1.01 11.97 -3.87
CA LEU A 87 2.07 12.92 -3.54
C LEU A 87 2.66 13.57 -4.80
N LEU A 88 3.10 12.78 -5.76
CA LEU A 88 3.76 13.29 -6.97
C LEU A 88 2.81 14.07 -7.88
N GLN A 89 1.50 13.80 -7.81
CA GLN A 89 0.44 14.55 -8.48
C GLN A 89 0.10 15.87 -7.77
N GLY A 90 0.57 16.05 -6.53
CA GLY A 90 0.35 17.26 -5.74
C GLY A 90 -0.96 17.26 -4.95
N ASP A 91 -1.65 16.13 -4.84
CA ASP A 91 -2.95 16.02 -4.18
C ASP A 91 -2.89 16.45 -2.70
N TYR A 92 -1.72 16.26 -2.07
CA TYR A 92 -1.49 16.60 -0.67
C TYR A 92 -1.04 18.06 -0.44
N ASN A 93 -0.78 18.85 -1.48
CA ASN A 93 -0.18 20.19 -1.36
C ASN A 93 -1.02 21.13 -0.47
N LYS A 94 -2.35 21.06 -0.58
CA LYS A 94 -3.26 21.89 0.22
C LYS A 94 -3.36 21.38 1.66
N GLU A 95 -3.51 20.07 1.84
CA GLU A 95 -3.67 19.44 3.16
C GLU A 95 -2.39 19.53 4.01
N MET A 96 -1.23 19.52 3.36
CA MET A 96 0.09 19.47 4.00
C MET A 96 0.94 20.69 3.62
N ALA A 97 0.32 21.87 3.57
CA ALA A 97 0.99 23.12 3.19
C ALA A 97 2.22 23.43 4.08
N TRP A 98 2.21 22.98 5.34
CA TRP A 98 3.33 23.10 6.28
C TRP A 98 4.63 22.43 5.80
N ALA A 99 4.52 21.47 4.88
CA ALA A 99 5.61 20.58 4.52
C ALA A 99 6.37 21.02 3.25
N ASN A 100 6.01 22.16 2.63
CA ASN A 100 6.61 22.65 1.38
C ASN A 100 6.77 21.52 0.33
N LEU A 101 5.69 20.75 0.12
CA LEU A 101 5.70 19.57 -0.74
C LEU A 101 6.23 19.82 -2.17
N PRO A 102 5.99 20.96 -2.82
CA PRO A 102 6.55 21.21 -4.15
C PRO A 102 8.08 21.08 -4.21
N THR A 103 8.78 21.51 -3.17
CA THR A 103 10.26 21.39 -3.08
C THR A 103 10.68 19.94 -2.91
N HIS A 104 10.02 19.19 -2.03
CA HIS A 104 10.31 17.77 -1.81
C HIS A 104 9.96 16.91 -3.02
N ILE A 105 8.85 17.19 -3.70
CA ILE A 105 8.45 16.53 -4.96
C ILE A 105 9.50 16.80 -6.04
N HIS A 106 10.03 18.03 -6.14
CA HIS A 106 11.13 18.35 -7.04
C HIS A 106 12.36 17.47 -6.72
N THR A 107 12.78 17.42 -5.46
CA THR A 107 13.90 16.57 -5.03
C THR A 107 13.69 15.09 -5.37
N LEU A 108 12.49 14.54 -5.11
CA LEU A 108 12.16 13.16 -5.45
C LEU A 108 12.29 12.89 -6.95
N ARG A 109 11.77 13.79 -7.79
CA ARG A 109 11.80 13.65 -9.26
C ARG A 109 13.22 13.77 -9.81
N TYR A 110 13.98 14.79 -9.40
CA TYR A 110 15.26 15.13 -10.03
C TYR A 110 16.45 14.43 -9.38
N ASN A 111 16.50 14.35 -8.05
CA ASN A 111 17.66 13.80 -7.34
C ASN A 111 17.55 12.29 -7.17
N TYR A 112 16.32 11.77 -7.05
CA TYR A 112 16.05 10.36 -6.81
C TYR A 112 15.34 9.66 -7.98
N ASN A 113 15.07 10.36 -9.08
CA ASN A 113 14.45 9.82 -10.30
C ASN A 113 13.10 9.11 -10.04
N TRP A 114 12.33 9.58 -9.06
CA TRP A 114 10.97 9.07 -8.86
C TRP A 114 10.09 9.49 -10.03
N LYS A 115 9.42 8.50 -10.63
CA LYS A 115 8.48 8.72 -11.73
C LYS A 115 7.08 8.34 -11.26
N GLU A 116 6.13 9.24 -11.48
CA GLU A 116 4.73 9.04 -11.06
C GLU A 116 4.15 7.73 -11.56
N ASN A 117 4.42 7.37 -12.83
CA ASN A 117 3.91 6.16 -13.46
C ASN A 117 4.30 4.85 -12.76
N ILE A 118 5.36 4.85 -11.94
CA ILE A 118 5.76 3.70 -11.12
C ILE A 118 4.70 3.41 -10.05
N PHE A 119 4.04 4.44 -9.52
CA PHE A 119 3.11 4.34 -8.40
C PHE A 119 1.64 4.33 -8.82
N VAL A 120 1.33 4.84 -10.02
CA VAL A 120 -0.05 4.97 -10.53
C VAL A 120 -0.79 3.64 -10.56
N LEU A 121 -0.12 2.54 -10.87
CA LEU A 121 -0.78 1.24 -10.87
C LEU A 121 -1.17 0.81 -9.46
N ALA A 122 -0.29 0.97 -8.47
CA ALA A 122 -0.61 0.73 -7.07
C ALA A 122 -1.77 1.64 -6.58
N GLN A 123 -1.80 2.91 -7.00
CA GLN A 123 -2.89 3.84 -6.72
C GLN A 123 -4.22 3.35 -7.30
N LYS A 124 -4.25 2.97 -8.58
CA LYS A 124 -5.46 2.46 -9.25
C LYS A 124 -5.96 1.17 -8.59
N THR A 125 -5.08 0.18 -8.44
CA THR A 125 -5.42 -1.12 -7.85
C THR A 125 -5.90 -0.99 -6.41
N SER A 126 -5.24 -0.18 -5.58
CA SER A 126 -5.69 0.03 -4.18
C SER A 126 -7.00 0.81 -4.05
N ASN A 127 -7.44 1.49 -5.12
CA ASN A 127 -8.74 2.16 -5.19
C ASN A 127 -9.84 1.30 -5.79
N GLU A 128 -9.55 0.08 -6.26
CA GLU A 128 -10.57 -0.83 -6.76
C GLU A 128 -11.51 -1.28 -5.62
N PRO A 129 -12.83 -1.06 -5.75
CA PRO A 129 -13.78 -1.35 -4.68
C PRO A 129 -14.06 -2.85 -4.51
N THR A 130 -13.66 -3.68 -5.47
CA THR A 130 -14.02 -5.11 -5.54
C THR A 130 -13.17 -5.99 -4.62
N ASN A 131 -11.97 -5.55 -4.24
CA ASN A 131 -11.12 -6.31 -3.33
C ASN A 131 -11.30 -5.79 -1.88
N PRO A 132 -11.99 -6.53 -0.99
CA PRO A 132 -12.28 -6.07 0.36
C PRO A 132 -11.02 -5.83 1.20
N MET A 133 -9.91 -6.50 0.88
CA MET A 133 -8.65 -6.30 1.61
C MET A 133 -8.07 -4.89 1.45
N PHE A 134 -8.36 -4.19 0.35
CA PHE A 134 -7.97 -2.77 0.24
C PHE A 134 -8.80 -1.86 1.14
N GLN A 135 -10.07 -2.19 1.38
CA GLN A 135 -10.90 -1.43 2.31
C GLN A 135 -10.42 -1.63 3.75
N TYR A 136 -10.12 -2.88 4.12
CA TYR A 136 -9.54 -3.17 5.44
C TYR A 136 -8.15 -2.56 5.62
N ALA A 137 -7.31 -2.57 4.57
CA ALA A 137 -6.01 -1.92 4.59
C ALA A 137 -6.14 -0.40 4.79
N LYS A 138 -7.07 0.25 4.09
CA LYS A 138 -7.35 1.69 4.26
C LYS A 138 -7.83 2.00 5.67
N LYS A 139 -8.76 1.21 6.22
CA LYS A 139 -9.24 1.35 7.60
C LYS A 139 -8.09 1.24 8.60
N PHE A 140 -7.29 0.19 8.49
CA PHE A 140 -6.09 0.01 9.30
C PHE A 140 -5.14 1.20 9.21
N LEU A 141 -4.82 1.65 8.00
CA LEU A 141 -3.91 2.77 7.78
C LEU A 141 -4.45 4.11 8.31
N THR A 142 -5.76 4.26 8.49
CA THR A 142 -6.38 5.45 9.09
C THR A 142 -6.65 5.31 10.59
N SER A 143 -6.43 4.13 11.17
CA SER A 143 -6.60 3.88 12.61
C SER A 143 -5.47 4.54 13.43
N PRO A 144 -5.61 4.64 14.77
CA PRO A 144 -4.57 5.20 15.65
C PRO A 144 -3.21 4.48 15.54
N ASN A 145 -3.22 3.16 15.30
CA ASN A 145 -1.99 2.42 15.09
C ASN A 145 -1.58 2.39 13.61
N GLY A 146 -2.36 2.97 12.70
CA GLY A 146 -2.07 3.00 11.28
C GLY A 146 -0.91 3.92 10.90
N MET A 147 -0.68 4.02 9.60
CA MET A 147 0.17 5.06 9.02
C MET A 147 -0.72 5.92 8.12
N THR A 148 -1.17 7.07 8.61
CA THR A 148 -2.01 7.99 7.83
C THR A 148 -1.22 8.59 6.65
N PRO A 149 -1.87 9.17 5.63
CA PRO A 149 -1.15 9.90 4.58
C PRO A 149 -0.22 10.96 5.16
N LYS A 150 -0.70 11.75 6.13
CA LYS A 150 0.10 12.78 6.79
C LYS A 150 1.35 12.20 7.46
N THR A 151 1.22 11.11 8.21
CA THR A 151 2.35 10.44 8.86
C THR A 151 3.35 9.93 7.84
N GLN A 152 2.89 9.20 6.82
CA GLN A 152 3.77 8.63 5.78
C GLN A 152 4.56 9.71 5.03
N ILE A 153 3.90 10.82 4.67
CA ILE A 153 4.55 11.91 3.94
C ILE A 153 5.50 12.69 4.86
N ALA A 154 5.16 12.88 6.14
CA ALA A 154 6.07 13.49 7.11
C ALA A 154 7.35 12.65 7.30
N ASP A 155 7.21 11.32 7.43
CA ASP A 155 8.36 10.41 7.56
C ASP A 155 9.25 10.45 6.31
N LEU A 156 8.65 10.49 5.12
CA LEU A 156 9.39 10.63 3.87
C LEU A 156 10.17 11.94 3.80
N ILE A 157 9.55 13.06 4.19
CA ILE A 157 10.21 14.38 4.21
C ILE A 157 11.38 14.39 5.18
N SER A 158 11.16 13.90 6.40
CA SER A 158 12.24 13.79 7.39
C SER A 158 13.39 12.93 6.86
N THR A 159 13.09 11.88 6.09
CA THR A 159 14.09 11.03 5.43
C THR A 159 14.85 11.78 4.33
N ILE A 160 14.17 12.59 3.52
CA ILE A 160 14.80 13.44 2.48
C ILE A 160 15.74 14.46 3.13
N ASP A 161 15.30 15.11 4.20
CA ASP A 161 16.10 16.12 4.91
C ASP A 161 17.32 15.48 5.59
N ALA A 162 17.15 14.31 6.21
CA ALA A 162 18.26 13.56 6.80
C ALA A 162 19.28 13.13 5.74
N ALA A 163 18.85 12.82 4.51
CA ALA A 163 19.73 12.41 3.42
C ALA A 163 20.73 13.51 3.00
N ILE A 164 20.49 14.78 3.35
CA ILE A 164 21.42 15.90 3.12
C ILE A 164 22.72 15.70 3.91
N THR A 165 22.63 15.21 5.14
CA THR A 165 23.78 15.03 6.04
C THR A 165 24.19 13.58 6.20
N MET A 166 23.31 12.63 5.88
CA MET A 166 23.51 11.20 6.04
C MET A 166 23.15 10.45 4.74
N PRO A 167 24.13 10.24 3.83
CA PRO A 167 23.88 9.68 2.50
C PRO A 167 23.17 8.32 2.47
N SER A 168 23.26 7.53 3.55
CA SER A 168 22.56 6.24 3.68
C SER A 168 21.03 6.36 3.55
N TYR A 169 20.43 7.47 3.98
CA TYR A 169 18.99 7.71 3.80
C TYR A 169 18.64 7.95 2.33
N GLY A 170 19.56 8.52 1.55
CA GLY A 170 19.41 8.66 0.10
C GLY A 170 19.23 7.31 -0.60
N GLU A 171 19.97 6.29 -0.15
CA GLU A 171 19.84 4.93 -0.69
C GLU A 171 18.50 4.27 -0.35
N LEU A 172 17.91 4.59 0.81
CA LEU A 172 16.55 4.16 1.14
C LEU A 172 15.52 4.79 0.21
N ILE A 173 15.61 6.10 -0.04
CA ILE A 173 14.68 6.82 -0.93
C ILE A 173 14.75 6.26 -2.36
N LYS A 174 15.96 5.95 -2.85
CA LYS A 174 16.17 5.36 -4.19
C LYS A 174 15.56 3.97 -4.33
N LYS A 175 15.44 3.19 -3.25
CA LYS A 175 14.89 1.83 -3.27
C LYS A 175 13.36 1.80 -3.32
N VAL A 176 12.67 2.84 -2.85
CA VAL A 176 11.19 2.87 -2.76
C VAL A 176 10.49 2.57 -4.09
N PRO A 177 10.85 3.17 -5.24
CA PRO A 177 10.17 2.88 -6.52
C PRO A 177 10.32 1.41 -6.94
N GLN A 178 11.50 0.83 -6.75
CA GLN A 178 11.75 -0.59 -7.08
C GLN A 178 10.94 -1.49 -6.14
N PHE A 179 10.93 -1.20 -4.85
CA PHE A 179 10.11 -1.93 -3.87
C PHE A 179 8.63 -1.91 -4.26
N CYS A 180 8.07 -0.74 -4.62
CA CYS A 180 6.67 -0.64 -5.02
C CYS A 180 6.36 -1.44 -6.30
N THR A 181 7.30 -1.48 -7.25
CA THR A 181 7.19 -2.33 -8.44
C THR A 181 7.18 -3.82 -8.07
N ASP A 182 8.03 -4.22 -7.13
CA ASP A 182 8.13 -5.60 -6.68
C ASP A 182 6.92 -6.04 -5.83
N ILE A 183 6.38 -5.16 -4.99
CA ILE A 183 5.11 -5.40 -4.28
C ILE A 183 3.95 -5.55 -5.24
N GLN A 184 3.92 -4.78 -6.33
CA GLN A 184 2.91 -4.96 -7.37
C GLN A 184 3.02 -6.35 -8.02
N ARG A 185 4.24 -6.86 -8.22
CA ARG A 185 4.44 -8.22 -8.73
C ARG A 185 4.03 -9.29 -7.71
N VAL A 186 4.31 -9.08 -6.43
CA VAL A 186 3.79 -9.92 -5.33
C VAL A 186 2.26 -9.95 -5.35
N TYR A 187 1.62 -8.79 -5.49
CA TYR A 187 0.16 -8.69 -5.65
C TYR A 187 -0.31 -9.53 -6.84
N ASN A 188 0.32 -9.37 -8.02
CA ASN A 188 -0.06 -10.15 -9.19
C ASN A 188 0.12 -11.66 -8.99
N ILE A 189 1.22 -12.12 -8.36
CA ILE A 189 1.42 -13.56 -8.08
C ILE A 189 0.27 -14.10 -7.22
N MET A 190 -0.13 -13.34 -6.19
CA MET A 190 -1.20 -13.76 -5.28
C MET A 190 -2.60 -13.67 -5.89
N GLU A 191 -2.84 -12.71 -6.78
CA GLU A 191 -4.20 -12.31 -7.17
C GLU A 191 -4.59 -12.72 -8.60
N SER A 192 -3.63 -13.12 -9.44
CA SER A 192 -3.90 -13.63 -10.80
C SER A 192 -4.46 -15.05 -10.75
N PHE A 193 -5.52 -15.34 -11.49
CA PHE A 193 -6.03 -16.71 -11.70
C PHE A 193 -5.24 -17.44 -12.79
#